data_AF-A0A1T4P7H4-F1
#
_entry.id   AF-A0A1T4P7H4-F1
#
_cell.length_a   1.000
_cell.length_b   1.000
_cell.length_c   1.000
_cell.angle_alpha   90.00
_cell.angle_beta   90.00
_cell.angle_gamma   90.00
#
_symmetry.space_group_name_H-M   'P 1'
#
loop_
_entity.id
_entity.type
_entity.pdbx_description
1 polymer ?
#
loop_
_entity_poly.entity_id
_entity_poly.type
_entity_poly.pdbx_seq_one_letter_code
_entity_poly.pdbx_strand_id
1 'polypeptide(L)' 'MFPLEELEEINYDYEIDKYLLGHIIIGSDGSGELYGVDENGRFFNVPVMIEAEYVTYFGTNRAKI' A
#
# COMPACT_ATOMS: atom_id res chain seq x y z
N MET A 1 4.37 10.59 0.29
CA MET A 1 4.03 9.90 -0.98
C MET A 1 5.33 9.68 -1.72
N PHE A 2 5.53 8.48 -2.26
CA PHE A 2 6.78 8.10 -2.91
C PHE A 2 6.81 8.51 -4.39
N PRO A 3 8.01 8.76 -4.97
CA PRO A 3 8.16 8.96 -6.41
C PRO A 3 7.71 7.71 -7.20
N LEU A 4 7.14 7.92 -8.39
CA LEU A 4 6.65 6.82 -9.23
C LEU A 4 7.79 5.87 -9.62
N GLU A 5 8.96 6.43 -9.88
CA GLU A 5 10.17 5.71 -10.32
C GLU A 5 10.73 4.78 -9.23
N GLU A 6 10.40 5.02 -7.97
CA GLU A 6 10.88 4.24 -6.81
C GLU A 6 9.86 3.20 -6.35
N LEU A 7 8.61 3.21 -6.85
CA LEU A 7 7.55 2.35 -6.34
C LEU A 7 7.87 0.87 -6.48
N GLU A 8 8.51 0.45 -7.57
CA GLU A 8 8.87 -0.95 -7.80
C GLU A 8 9.86 -1.44 -6.74
N GLU A 9 10.94 -0.69 -6.51
CA GLU A 9 11.97 -1.01 -5.51
C GLU A 9 11.40 -1.00 -4.10
N ILE A 10 10.58 0.00 -3.75
CA ILE A 10 9.97 0.10 -2.43
C ILE A 10 9.02 -1.08 -2.16
N ASN A 11 8.17 -1.45 -3.13
CA ASN A 11 7.23 -2.55 -2.94
C ASN A 11 7.95 -3.91 -2.88
N TYR A 12 9.08 -4.05 -3.58
CA TYR A 12 9.96 -5.20 -3.47
C TYR A 12 10.62 -5.28 -2.07
N ASP A 13 11.16 -4.16 -1.56
CA ASP A 13 11.82 -4.10 -0.25
C ASP A 13 10.87 -4.43 0.91
N TYR A 14 9.61 -4.01 0.81
CA TYR A 14 8.57 -4.36 1.78
C TYR A 14 7.95 -5.75 1.55
N GLU A 15 8.39 -6.51 0.52
CA GLU A 15 7.84 -7.82 0.13
C GLU A 15 6.30 -7.81 0.03
N ILE A 16 5.74 -6.76 -0.58
CA ILE A 16 4.29 -6.54 -0.63
C ILE A 16 3.57 -7.67 -1.36
N ASP A 17 4.19 -8.23 -2.39
CA ASP A 17 3.67 -9.38 -3.13
C ASP A 17 3.49 -10.64 -2.26
N LYS A 18 4.33 -10.79 -1.22
CA LYS A 18 4.29 -11.90 -0.27
C LYS A 18 3.27 -11.68 0.84
N TYR A 19 3.20 -10.47 1.41
CA TYR A 19 2.33 -10.19 2.55
C TYR A 19 0.93 -9.72 2.15
N LEU A 20 0.81 -8.97 1.06
CA LEU A 20 -0.41 -8.29 0.61
C LEU A 20 -0.56 -8.39 -0.91
N LEU A 21 -0.77 -9.61 -1.43
CA LEU A 21 -0.97 -9.85 -2.86
C LEU A 21 -2.03 -8.90 -3.46
N GLY A 22 -1.72 -8.29 -4.60
CA GLY A 22 -2.62 -7.34 -5.28
C GLY A 22 -2.65 -5.95 -4.64
N HIS A 23 -1.74 -5.63 -3.72
CA HIS A 23 -1.59 -4.30 -3.13
C HIS A 23 -0.32 -3.62 -3.61
N ILE A 24 -0.32 -2.29 -3.58
CA ILE A 24 0.84 -1.45 -3.87
C ILE A 24 0.91 -0.36 -2.79
N ILE A 25 2.05 -0.23 -2.13
CA ILE A 25 2.40 0.89 -1.25
C ILE A 25 2.80 2.08 -2.10
N ILE A 26 2.25 3.25 -1.78
CA ILE A 26 2.45 4.52 -2.48
C ILE A 26 2.98 5.63 -1.57
N GLY A 27 3.09 5.38 -0.26
CA GLY A 27 3.62 6.35 0.68
C GLY A 27 3.72 5.84 2.10
N SER A 28 4.33 6.66 2.94
CA SER A 28 4.40 6.49 4.40
C SER A 28 4.19 7.85 5.08
N ASP A 29 3.77 7.83 6.34
CA ASP A 29 3.79 9.01 7.22
C ASP A 29 5.15 9.26 7.89
N GLY A 30 6.14 8.39 7.66
CA GLY A 30 7.47 8.47 8.27
C GLY A 30 7.50 8.07 9.76
N SER A 31 6.38 7.63 10.33
CA SER A 31 6.23 7.23 11.73
C SER A 31 5.87 5.75 11.89
N GLY A 32 5.97 4.97 10.81
CA GLY A 32 5.76 3.53 10.82
C GLY A 32 4.46 3.07 10.16
N GLU A 33 3.65 3.98 9.60
CA GLU A 33 2.49 3.61 8.78
C GLU A 33 2.81 3.71 7.29
N LEU A 34 2.34 2.73 6.54
CA LEU A 34 2.39 2.66 5.09
C LEU A 34 0.98 2.86 4.53
N TYR A 35 0.90 3.50 3.37
CA TYR A 35 -0.36 3.81 2.68
C TYR A 35 -0.28 3.25 1.27
N GLY A 36 -1.39 2.67 0.81
CA GLY A 36 -1.42 1.96 -0.46
C GLY A 36 -2.79 1.94 -1.13
N VAL A 37 -2.81 1.29 -2.29
CA VAL A 37 -4.01 0.98 -3.06
C VAL A 37 -4.00 -0.51 -3.42
N ASP A 38 -5.16 -1.15 -3.39
CA ASP A 38 -5.31 -2.53 -3.87
C ASP A 38 -5.76 -2.59 -5.34
N GLU A 39 -5.81 -3.79 -5.91
CA GLU A 39 -6.26 -4.07 -7.28
C GLU A 39 -7.70 -3.61 -7.57
N ASN A 40 -8.51 -3.39 -6.53
CA ASN A 40 -9.88 -2.91 -6.63
C ASN A 40 -9.97 -1.37 -6.51
N GLY A 41 -8.84 -0.67 -6.42
CA GLY A 41 -8.78 0.76 -6.23
C GLY A 41 -9.17 1.22 -4.82
N ARG A 42 -9.12 0.33 -3.81
CA ARG A 42 -9.39 0.67 -2.41
C ARG A 42 -8.12 1.19 -1.75
N PHE A 43 -8.23 2.35 -1.09
CA PHE A 43 -7.15 2.92 -0.32
C PHE A 43 -7.09 2.28 1.06
N PHE A 44 -5.88 1.95 1.49
CA PHE A 44 -5.62 1.34 2.79
C PHE A 44 -4.38 1.94 3.46
N ASN A 45 -4.28 1.72 4.77
CA ASN A 45 -3.04 1.83 5.52
C ASN A 45 -2.73 0.54 6.27
N VAL A 46 -1.45 0.33 6.57
CA VAL A 46 -0.93 -0.82 7.31
C VAL A 46 0.35 -0.39 8.05
N PRO A 47 0.64 -0.92 9.24
CA PRO A 47 1.93 -0.70 9.89
C PRO A 47 3.08 -1.28 9.07
N VAL A 48 4.30 -0.77 9.28
CA VAL A 48 5.54 -1.28 8.67
C VAL A 48 5.80 -2.76 9.01
N MET A 49 5.27 -3.22 10.14
CA MET A 49 5.13 -4.64 10.44
C MET A 49 3.90 -5.17 9.70
N ILE A 50 4.08 -5.44 8.40
CA ILE A 50 2.99 -5.75 7.49
C ILE A 50 2.41 -7.13 7.80
N GLU A 51 1.12 -7.15 8.15
CA GLU A 51 0.31 -8.37 8.21
C GLU A 51 -1.08 -8.06 7.63
N ALA A 52 -1.68 -9.04 6.93
CA ALA A 52 -2.97 -8.88 6.29
C ALA A 52 -4.10 -8.48 7.26
N GLU A 53 -4.01 -8.89 8.52
CA GLU A 53 -4.98 -8.55 9.57
C GLU A 53 -4.90 -7.11 10.06
N TYR A 54 -3.78 -6.41 9.81
CA TYR A 54 -3.60 -5.00 10.21
C TYR A 54 -3.98 -4.01 9.11
N VAL A 55 -4.44 -4.49 7.95
CA VAL A 55 -4.89 -3.64 6.85
C VAL A 55 -6.19 -2.92 7.21
N THR A 56 -6.16 -1.59 7.16
CA THR A 56 -7.35 -0.76 7.36
C THR A 56 -7.72 -0.06 6.06
N TYR A 57 -8.90 -0.36 5.52
CA TYR A 57 -9.43 0.32 4.34
C TYR A 57 -10.26 1.55 4.73
N PHE A 58 -10.00 2.69 4.08
CA PHE A 58 -10.67 3.96 4.41
C PHE A 58 -11.26 4.69 3.21
N GLY A 59 -11.12 4.16 1.99
CA GLY A 59 -11.69 4.76 0.80
C GLY A 59 -11.64 3.87 -0.42
N THR A 60 -12.35 4.27 -1.47
CA THR A 60 -12.28 3.62 -2.78
C THR A 60 -12.25 4.69 -3.84
N ASN A 61 -11.36 4.53 -4.82
CA ASN A 61 -11.34 5.37 -5.99
C ASN A 61 -12.63 5.14 -6.79
N ARG A 62 -13.51 6.15 -6.81
CA ARG A 62 -14.78 6.12 -7.55
C ARG A 62 -14.67 6.60 -8.99
N ALA A 63 -13.47 6.95 -9.45
CA ALA A 63 -13.22 7.21 -10.85
C ALA A 63 -13.36 5.88 -11.62
N LYS A 64 -14.59 5.53 -11.98
CA LYS A 64 -14.87 4.49 -12.97
C LYS A 64 -14.23 4.92 -14.28
N ILE A 65 -13.33 4.09 -14.79
CA ILE A 65 -12.95 4.07 -16.21
C ILE A 65 -14.12 3.46 -16.99
#